data_AF-A0A7R9KGJ2-F1
#
_entry.id   AF-A0A7R9KGJ2-F1
#
_cell.length_a   1.000
_cell.length_b   1.000
_cell.length_c   1.000
_cell.angle_alpha   90.00
_cell.angle_beta   90.00
_cell.angle_gamma   90.00
#
_symmetry.space_group_name_H-M   'P 1'
#
loop_
_entity.id
_entity.type
_entity.pdbx_description
1 polymer ?
#
loop_
_entity_poly.entity_id
_entity_poly.type
_entity_poly.pdbx_seq_one_letter_code
_entity_poly.pdbx_strand_id
1 'polypeptide(L)'
;MFKQWINCCQNSSPFRWLLKRRRLIALVAIICVCFLIYQLLSLKALNGQMSDSIARVAKHMVHKYSNQHPVTTSAPEAVVDRNLVDQMKQSMDTNAKEVLNQIETNYDINKSIDGHIGQQLVSIIGVLPKFATLYAKTSDSFRCVLSGEQIPYHYLNDDYCDCVDGSDEPSTNACPHNKFYCTANSANSEQHFISSAKVNDGICDCCDGSDEYKGLSAPLKLTDSQKETIKSSKGIVATPPCPNRCPNR
;
A
#
# COMPACT_ATOMS: atom_id res chain seq x y z
N MET A 1 -11.27 -13.35 69.62
CA MET A 1 -11.90 -12.76 68.41
C MET A 1 -10.97 -12.85 67.19
N PHE A 2 -10.54 -14.05 66.78
CA PHE A 2 -9.76 -14.24 65.53
C PHE A 2 -10.23 -15.44 64.69
N LYS A 3 -11.24 -16.19 65.19
CA LYS A 3 -11.86 -17.33 64.50
C LYS A 3 -13.12 -16.97 63.69
N GLN A 4 -13.54 -15.70 63.70
CA GLN A 4 -14.67 -15.23 62.90
C GLN A 4 -14.28 -14.56 61.57
N TRP A 5 -12.99 -14.31 61.33
CA TRP A 5 -12.53 -13.70 60.08
C TRP A 5 -12.15 -14.72 58.98
N ILE A 6 -11.94 -15.99 59.34
CA ILE A 6 -11.59 -17.05 58.36
C ILE A 6 -12.85 -17.59 57.64
N ASN A 7 -14.04 -17.47 58.24
CA ASN A 7 -15.27 -18.07 57.69
C ASN A 7 -16.01 -17.22 56.66
N CYS A 8 -15.54 -16.01 56.32
CA CYS A 8 -16.23 -15.17 55.32
C CYS A 8 -15.79 -15.43 53.87
N CYS A 9 -14.67 -16.14 53.65
CA CYS A 9 -14.13 -16.41 52.29
C CYS A 9 -14.20 -17.89 51.87
N GLN A 10 -15.08 -18.70 52.44
CA GLN A 10 -15.25 -20.10 52.04
C GLN A 10 -16.40 -20.37 51.06
N ASN A 11 -17.09 -19.33 50.59
CA ASN A 11 -18.30 -19.46 49.77
C ASN A 11 -18.23 -18.83 48.37
N SER A 12 -17.04 -18.79 47.76
CA SER A 12 -16.91 -18.53 46.31
C SER A 12 -16.53 -19.82 45.57
N SER A 13 -17.41 -20.23 44.66
CA SER A 13 -17.33 -21.46 43.85
C SER A 13 -16.14 -21.60 42.87
N PRO A 14 -15.41 -20.57 42.40
CA PRO A 14 -14.34 -20.79 41.42
C PRO A 14 -13.09 -21.43 42.03
N PHE A 15 -12.81 -21.21 43.32
CA PHE A 15 -11.55 -21.66 43.94
C PHE A 15 -11.50 -23.18 44.19
N ARG A 16 -12.62 -23.81 44.57
CA ARG A 16 -12.70 -25.28 44.69
C ARG A 16 -12.63 -25.98 43.34
N TRP A 17 -13.15 -25.36 42.28
CA TRP A 17 -13.07 -25.88 40.91
C TRP A 17 -11.62 -25.88 40.37
N LEU A 18 -10.90 -24.77 40.60
CA LEU A 18 -9.48 -24.61 40.27
C LEU A 18 -8.60 -25.63 41.02
N LEU A 19 -8.85 -25.88 42.30
CA LEU A 19 -8.10 -26.87 43.08
C LEU A 19 -8.36 -28.32 42.63
N LYS A 20 -9.60 -28.65 42.22
CA LYS A 20 -9.98 -29.99 41.76
C LYS A 20 -9.42 -30.33 40.37
N ARG A 21 -9.19 -29.31 39.52
CA ARG A 21 -8.64 -29.46 38.16
C ARG A 21 -7.20 -28.95 38.01
N ARG A 22 -6.52 -28.62 39.11
CA ARG A 22 -5.15 -28.08 39.13
C ARG A 22 -4.16 -28.92 38.32
N ARG A 23 -4.32 -30.26 38.34
CA ARG A 23 -3.52 -31.19 37.53
C ARG A 23 -3.78 -31.04 36.02
N LEU A 24 -5.03 -30.88 35.62
CA LEU A 24 -5.40 -30.69 34.20
C LEU A 24 -4.93 -29.33 33.67
N ILE A 25 -5.10 -28.27 34.46
CA ILE A 25 -4.64 -26.92 34.09
C ILE A 25 -3.10 -26.89 33.99
N ALA A 26 -2.40 -27.56 34.91
CA ALA A 26 -0.95 -27.70 34.84
C ALA A 26 -0.50 -28.48 33.59
N LEU A 27 -1.20 -29.57 33.22
CA LEU A 27 -0.89 -30.33 32.00
C LEU A 27 -1.12 -29.50 30.73
N VAL A 28 -2.23 -28.76 30.65
CA VAL A 28 -2.49 -27.87 29.51
C VAL A 28 -1.43 -26.78 29.41
N ALA A 29 -1.03 -26.17 30.53
CA ALA A 29 0.03 -25.17 30.56
C ALA A 29 1.39 -25.74 30.10
N ILE A 30 1.75 -26.96 30.52
CA ILE A 30 2.98 -27.64 30.07
C ILE A 30 2.93 -27.89 28.56
N ILE A 31 1.80 -28.39 28.04
CA ILE A 31 1.62 -28.63 26.59
C ILE A 31 1.78 -27.33 25.80
N CYS A 32 1.17 -26.22 26.26
CA CYS A 32 1.31 -24.91 25.62
C CYS A 32 2.77 -24.41 25.63
N VAL A 33 3.50 -24.56 26.75
CA VAL A 33 4.91 -24.17 26.84
C VAL A 33 5.78 -25.04 25.91
N CYS A 34 5.55 -26.36 25.87
CA CYS A 34 6.25 -27.25 24.95
C CYS A 34 5.99 -26.88 23.48
N PHE A 35 4.76 -26.51 23.12
CA PHE A 35 4.43 -26.05 21.77
C PHE A 35 5.14 -24.74 21.43
N LEU A 36 5.15 -23.77 22.33
CA LEU A 36 5.89 -22.50 22.12
C LEU A 36 7.40 -22.73 21.99
N ILE A 37 7.98 -23.62 22.80
CA ILE A 37 9.40 -24.01 22.68
C ILE A 37 9.66 -24.68 21.31
N TYR A 38 8.78 -25.57 20.87
CA TYR A 38 8.89 -26.22 19.55
C TYR A 38 8.83 -25.21 18.39
N GLN A 39 7.93 -24.22 18.46
CA GLN A 39 7.85 -23.14 17.48
C GLN A 39 9.13 -22.30 17.46
N LEU A 40 9.68 -21.95 18.63
CA LEU A 40 10.95 -21.21 18.73
C LEU A 40 12.15 -22.01 18.22
N LEU A 41 12.19 -23.32 18.45
CA LEU A 41 13.24 -24.20 17.93
C LEU A 41 13.14 -24.35 16.40
N SER A 42 11.92 -24.43 15.87
CA SER A 42 11.66 -24.52 14.42
C SER A 42 12.08 -23.24 13.69
N LEU A 43 11.85 -22.06 14.28
CA LEU A 43 12.33 -20.77 13.74
C LEU A 43 13.86 -20.66 13.74
N LYS A 44 14.55 -21.21 14.77
CA LYS A 44 16.02 -21.24 14.83
C LYS A 44 16.64 -22.19 13.80
N ALA A 45 15.97 -23.30 13.49
CA ALA A 45 16.44 -24.26 12.49
C ALA A 45 16.50 -23.67 11.07
N LEU A 46 15.61 -22.72 10.73
CA LEU A 46 15.63 -22.00 9.45
C LEU A 46 16.77 -20.96 9.38
N ASN A 47 17.07 -20.26 10.48
CA ASN A 47 18.15 -19.26 10.51
C ASN A 47 19.57 -19.88 10.49
N GLY A 48 19.74 -21.11 11.02
CA GLY A 48 21.05 -21.77 11.08
C GLY A 48 21.60 -22.19 9.72
N GLN A 49 20.73 -22.57 8.78
CA GLN A 49 21.15 -23.15 7.49
C GLN A 49 21.67 -22.10 6.49
N MET A 50 21.24 -20.84 6.64
CA MET A 50 21.65 -19.73 5.77
C MET A 50 23.03 -19.18 6.15
N SER A 51 23.37 -19.14 7.44
CA SER A 51 24.66 -18.63 7.94
C SER A 51 25.86 -19.48 7.49
N ASP A 52 25.78 -20.81 7.61
CA ASP A 52 26.89 -21.71 7.24
C ASP A 52 27.10 -21.81 5.73
N SER A 53 26.05 -21.58 4.95
CA SER A 53 26.13 -21.57 3.49
C SER A 53 26.81 -20.29 2.99
N ILE A 54 26.46 -19.14 3.56
CA ILE A 54 27.09 -17.85 3.24
C ILE A 54 28.56 -17.83 3.70
N ALA A 55 28.87 -18.35 4.89
CA ALA A 55 30.25 -18.42 5.39
C ALA A 55 31.15 -19.33 4.53
N ARG A 56 30.61 -20.44 3.99
CA ARG A 56 31.32 -21.31 3.06
C ARG A 56 31.59 -20.64 1.71
N VAL A 57 30.60 -19.93 1.17
CA VAL A 57 30.74 -19.19 -0.10
C VAL A 57 31.76 -18.05 0.04
N ALA A 58 31.70 -17.27 1.13
CA ALA A 58 32.64 -16.19 1.39
C ALA A 58 34.09 -16.70 1.50
N LYS A 59 34.33 -17.79 2.23
CA LYS A 59 35.68 -18.42 2.30
C LYS A 59 36.16 -18.90 0.94
N HIS A 60 35.28 -19.47 0.11
CA HIS A 60 35.63 -19.95 -1.22
C HIS A 60 36.00 -18.81 -2.17
N MET A 61 35.29 -17.67 -2.09
CA MET A 61 35.59 -16.47 -2.86
C MET A 61 36.94 -15.85 -2.47
N VAL A 62 37.23 -15.74 -1.17
CA VAL A 62 38.50 -15.21 -0.67
C VAL A 62 39.69 -16.09 -1.07
N HIS A 63 39.55 -17.42 -0.97
CA HIS A 63 40.60 -18.36 -1.37
C HIS A 63 40.85 -18.35 -2.89
N LYS A 64 39.79 -18.25 -3.70
CA LYS A 64 39.91 -18.15 -5.16
C LYS A 64 40.63 -16.87 -5.60
N TYR A 65 40.36 -15.75 -4.93
CA TYR A 65 41.02 -14.46 -5.18
C TYR A 65 42.50 -14.49 -4.81
N SER A 66 42.85 -15.09 -3.66
CA SER A 66 44.24 -15.20 -3.20
C SER A 66 45.12 -16.08 -4.11
N ASN A 67 44.53 -17.10 -4.77
CA ASN A 67 45.28 -17.99 -5.66
C ASN A 67 45.38 -17.45 -7.10
N GLN A 68 44.46 -16.59 -7.54
CA GLN A 68 44.56 -15.92 -8.84
C GLN A 68 45.54 -14.73 -8.85
N HIS A 69 45.92 -14.23 -7.68
CA HIS A 69 46.93 -13.18 -7.51
C HIS A 69 48.05 -13.62 -6.56
N PRO A 70 49.00 -14.47 -7.01
CA PRO A 70 50.17 -14.79 -6.22
C PRO A 70 51.04 -13.53 -6.10
N VAL A 71 51.07 -12.93 -4.90
CA VAL A 71 51.98 -11.82 -4.61
C VAL A 71 53.39 -12.40 -4.52
N THR A 72 54.18 -12.22 -5.59
CA THR A 72 55.62 -12.47 -5.56
C THR A 72 56.27 -11.40 -4.68
N THR A 73 56.53 -11.74 -3.43
CA THR A 73 57.34 -10.92 -2.52
C THR A 73 58.80 -11.02 -2.92
N SER A 74 59.22 -10.14 -3.81
CA SER A 74 60.63 -9.78 -3.98
C SER A 74 60.71 -8.28 -4.28
N ALA A 75 61.41 -7.55 -3.41
CA ALA A 75 61.77 -6.13 -3.45
C ALA A 75 60.95 -5.19 -2.52
N PRO A 76 61.59 -4.11 -2.02
CA PRO A 76 61.54 -3.68 -0.63
C PRO A 76 60.30 -2.86 -0.28
N GLU A 77 59.99 -2.80 1.02
CA GLU A 77 58.87 -2.07 1.64
C GLU A 77 58.67 -0.68 1.02
N ALA A 78 57.76 -0.60 0.04
CA ALA A 78 57.24 0.66 -0.44
C ALA A 78 56.38 1.24 0.67
N VAL A 79 56.74 2.44 1.13
CA VAL A 79 55.94 3.25 2.05
C VAL A 79 54.56 3.41 1.44
N VAL A 80 53.57 2.72 2.00
CA VAL A 80 52.18 2.86 1.62
C VAL A 80 51.78 4.30 1.95
N ASP A 81 51.57 5.13 0.93
CA ASP A 81 51.06 6.48 1.09
C ASP A 81 49.65 6.39 1.69
N ARG A 82 49.55 6.66 2.99
CA ARG A 82 48.29 6.58 3.74
C ARG A 82 47.26 7.53 3.15
N ASN A 83 47.67 8.66 2.56
CA ASN A 83 46.73 9.60 1.95
C ASN A 83 46.05 9.00 0.71
N LEU A 84 46.78 8.23 -0.10
CA LEU A 84 46.21 7.54 -1.26
C LEU A 84 45.25 6.43 -0.83
N VAL A 85 45.59 5.67 0.22
CA VAL A 85 44.70 4.65 0.78
C VAL A 85 43.45 5.27 1.39
N ASP A 86 43.57 6.40 2.08
CA ASP A 86 42.43 7.09 2.68
C ASP A 86 41.55 7.75 1.60
N GLN A 87 42.12 8.28 0.52
CA GLN A 87 41.37 8.74 -0.66
C GLN A 87 40.61 7.60 -1.35
N MET A 88 41.23 6.42 -1.48
CA MET A 88 40.57 5.24 -2.05
C MET A 88 39.48 4.67 -1.12
N LYS A 89 39.68 4.71 0.20
CA LYS A 89 38.61 4.34 1.16
C LYS A 89 37.44 5.30 1.09
N GLN A 90 37.72 6.60 0.99
CA GLN A 90 36.68 7.62 0.93
C GLN A 90 35.88 7.54 -0.38
N SER A 91 36.51 7.21 -1.51
CA SER A 91 35.81 6.99 -2.78
C SER A 91 34.96 5.71 -2.74
N MET A 92 35.47 4.64 -2.13
CA MET A 92 34.71 3.40 -1.92
C MET A 92 33.52 3.61 -0.97
N ASP A 93 33.68 4.38 0.10
CA ASP A 93 32.59 4.73 1.04
C ASP A 93 31.53 5.62 0.39
N THR A 94 31.94 6.54 -0.50
CA THR A 94 31.00 7.40 -1.24
C THR A 94 30.19 6.57 -2.23
N ASN A 95 30.85 5.66 -2.97
CA ASN A 95 30.17 4.74 -3.87
C ASN A 95 29.25 3.77 -3.12
N ALA A 96 29.65 3.30 -1.94
CA ALA A 96 28.82 2.45 -1.10
C ALA A 96 27.57 3.19 -0.59
N LYS A 97 27.69 4.46 -0.20
CA LYS A 97 26.55 5.31 0.20
C LYS A 97 25.60 5.59 -0.96
N GLU A 98 26.13 5.85 -2.15
CA GLU A 98 25.32 6.04 -3.35
C GLU A 98 24.52 4.77 -3.70
N VAL A 99 25.17 3.60 -3.66
CA VAL A 99 24.48 2.31 -3.87
C VAL A 99 23.44 2.05 -2.79
N LEU A 100 23.70 2.37 -1.53
CA LEU A 100 22.72 2.23 -0.44
C LEU A 100 21.50 3.14 -0.63
N ASN A 101 21.71 4.38 -1.07
CA ASN A 101 20.62 5.31 -1.37
C ASN A 101 19.79 4.82 -2.57
N GLN A 102 20.44 4.24 -3.59
CA GLN A 102 19.74 3.59 -4.71
C GLN A 102 18.98 2.33 -4.27
N ILE A 103 19.49 1.56 -3.31
CA ILE A 103 18.77 0.40 -2.75
C ILE A 103 17.57 0.85 -1.91
N GLU A 104 17.71 1.91 -1.11
CA GLU A 104 16.65 2.46 -0.26
C GLU A 104 15.50 3.04 -1.10
N THR A 105 15.83 3.80 -2.16
CA THR A 105 14.83 4.30 -3.13
C THR A 105 14.13 3.16 -3.88
N ASN A 106 14.87 2.13 -4.32
CA ASN A 106 14.27 0.96 -4.95
C ASN A 106 13.41 0.13 -3.98
N TYR A 107 13.78 0.08 -2.70
CA TYR A 107 12.99 -0.58 -1.66
C TYR A 107 11.69 0.20 -1.35
N ASP A 108 11.73 1.52 -1.31
CA ASP A 108 10.51 2.34 -1.14
C ASP A 108 9.58 2.28 -2.36
N ILE A 109 10.14 2.23 -3.57
CA ILE A 109 9.38 1.94 -4.80
C ILE A 109 8.74 0.55 -4.70
N ASN A 110 9.51 -0.48 -4.35
CA ASN A 110 9.00 -1.84 -4.23
C ASN A 110 8.02 -2.01 -3.07
N LYS A 111 8.13 -1.22 -1.99
CA LYS A 111 7.19 -1.20 -0.86
C LYS A 111 5.89 -0.47 -1.23
N SER A 112 5.96 0.56 -2.05
CA SER A 112 4.79 1.14 -2.71
C SER A 112 4.11 0.07 -3.59
N ILE A 113 4.90 -0.69 -4.37
CA ILE A 113 4.43 -1.79 -5.22
C ILE A 113 3.87 -2.97 -4.41
N ASP A 114 4.47 -3.39 -3.30
CA ASP A 114 4.02 -4.51 -2.45
C ASP A 114 2.74 -4.15 -1.67
N GLY A 115 2.51 -2.86 -1.39
CA GLY A 115 1.20 -2.35 -0.97
C GLY A 115 0.12 -2.42 -2.07
N HIS A 116 0.53 -2.54 -3.34
CA HIS A 116 -0.33 -2.64 -4.51
C HIS A 116 -0.48 -4.08 -5.04
N ILE A 117 0.42 -5.02 -4.73
CA ILE A 117 0.37 -6.43 -5.15
C ILE A 117 -0.12 -7.33 -4.00
N GLY A 118 -1.21 -6.92 -3.36
CA GLY A 118 -1.95 -7.73 -2.38
C GLY A 118 -3.38 -8.10 -2.81
N GLN A 119 -3.94 -7.37 -3.78
CA GLN A 119 -5.14 -7.67 -4.55
C GLN A 119 -4.93 -6.93 -5.86
N GLN A 120 -5.29 -7.50 -7.00
CA GLN A 120 -5.37 -6.75 -8.25
C GLN A 120 -6.36 -5.60 -8.04
N LEU A 121 -5.85 -4.43 -7.67
CA LEU A 121 -6.63 -3.26 -7.31
C LEU A 121 -7.12 -2.68 -8.63
N VAL A 122 -8.31 -3.09 -9.04
CA VAL A 122 -8.98 -2.49 -10.20
C VAL A 122 -9.29 -1.05 -9.82
N SER A 123 -8.41 -0.14 -10.22
CA SER A 123 -8.59 1.29 -10.03
C SER A 123 -9.50 1.80 -11.14
N ILE A 124 -10.80 1.76 -10.89
CA ILE A 124 -11.86 2.34 -11.74
C ILE A 124 -12.37 3.60 -11.04
N ILE A 125 -12.37 4.72 -11.75
CA ILE A 125 -12.79 6.02 -11.20
C ILE A 125 -14.32 6.14 -11.37
N GLY A 126 -14.99 6.86 -10.48
CA GLY A 126 -16.44 7.08 -10.58
C GLY A 126 -17.30 5.91 -10.11
N VAL A 127 -16.69 4.83 -9.61
CA VAL A 127 -17.37 3.69 -8.98
C VAL A 127 -17.07 3.65 -7.50
N LEU A 128 -18.03 3.17 -6.69
CA LEU A 128 -17.76 2.88 -5.29
C LEU A 128 -16.68 1.80 -5.17
N PRO A 129 -15.72 1.94 -4.24
CA PRO A 129 -14.66 0.95 -4.06
C PRO A 129 -15.16 -0.49 -3.89
N LYS A 130 -16.30 -0.68 -3.21
CA LYS A 130 -16.91 -2.00 -3.01
C LYS A 130 -17.43 -2.68 -4.29
N PHE A 131 -17.61 -1.93 -5.37
CA PHE A 131 -18.08 -2.42 -6.67
C PHE A 131 -16.99 -2.40 -7.75
N ALA A 132 -15.78 -1.93 -7.44
CA ALA A 132 -14.68 -1.82 -8.39
C ALA A 132 -14.33 -3.15 -9.08
N THR A 133 -14.49 -4.27 -8.37
CA THR A 133 -14.21 -5.62 -8.91
C THR A 133 -15.15 -6.04 -10.05
N LEU A 134 -16.34 -5.44 -10.16
CA LEU A 134 -17.27 -5.70 -11.27
C LEU A 134 -16.71 -5.21 -12.62
N TYR A 135 -15.74 -4.30 -12.59
CA TYR A 135 -15.11 -3.67 -13.74
C TYR A 135 -13.76 -4.30 -14.10
N ALA A 136 -13.35 -5.36 -13.38
CA ALA A 136 -12.09 -6.04 -13.61
C ALA A 136 -12.01 -6.63 -15.02
N LYS A 137 -10.88 -6.41 -15.72
CA LYS A 137 -10.61 -7.13 -16.98
C LYS A 137 -10.36 -8.61 -16.71
N THR A 138 -11.42 -9.41 -16.71
CA THR A 138 -11.37 -10.87 -16.59
C THR A 138 -11.42 -11.58 -17.94
N SER A 139 -11.90 -10.91 -18.98
CA SER A 139 -11.99 -11.40 -20.36
C SER A 139 -11.86 -10.24 -21.35
N ASP A 140 -11.95 -10.50 -22.65
CA ASP A 140 -12.03 -9.46 -23.69
C ASP A 140 -13.46 -8.91 -23.88
N SER A 141 -14.41 -9.35 -23.06
CA SER A 141 -15.77 -8.82 -22.96
C SER A 141 -16.03 -8.21 -21.58
N PHE A 142 -16.82 -7.15 -21.54
CA PHE A 142 -17.42 -6.59 -20.33
C PHE A 142 -18.90 -6.95 -20.32
N ARG A 143 -19.40 -7.39 -19.15
CA ARG A 143 -20.82 -7.65 -18.95
C ARG A 143 -21.43 -6.47 -18.22
N CYS A 144 -22.38 -5.79 -18.86
CA CYS A 144 -23.10 -4.67 -18.25
C CYS A 144 -23.71 -5.09 -16.91
N VAL A 145 -23.58 -4.24 -15.90
CA VAL A 145 -23.72 -4.62 -14.49
C VAL A 145 -25.14 -5.06 -14.13
N LEU A 146 -26.14 -4.29 -14.54
CA LEU A 146 -27.56 -4.50 -14.29
C LEU A 146 -28.28 -5.12 -15.49
N SER A 147 -28.02 -4.61 -16.70
CA SER A 147 -28.71 -5.03 -17.92
C SER A 147 -28.21 -6.39 -18.47
N GLY A 148 -26.93 -6.70 -18.25
CA GLY A 148 -26.37 -8.05 -18.41
C GLY A 148 -25.95 -8.45 -19.81
N GLU A 149 -26.15 -7.60 -20.82
CA GLU A 149 -25.56 -7.73 -22.15
C GLU A 149 -24.03 -7.69 -22.09
N GLN A 150 -23.40 -8.22 -23.14
CA GLN A 150 -21.95 -8.28 -23.26
C GLN A 150 -21.49 -7.36 -24.38
N ILE A 151 -20.52 -6.51 -24.06
CA ILE A 151 -19.83 -5.62 -25.00
C ILE A 151 -18.34 -5.98 -25.00
N PRO A 152 -17.56 -5.60 -26.03
CA PRO A 152 -16.11 -5.70 -25.97
C PRO A 152 -15.55 -4.91 -24.78
N TYR A 153 -14.57 -5.45 -24.06
CA TYR A 153 -14.03 -4.78 -22.86
C TYR A 153 -13.39 -3.41 -23.18
N HIS A 154 -12.94 -3.20 -24.41
CA HIS A 154 -12.37 -1.92 -24.83
C HIS A 154 -13.41 -0.79 -25.00
N TYR A 155 -14.70 -1.09 -24.91
CA TYR A 155 -15.78 -0.10 -24.86
C TYR A 155 -15.98 0.45 -23.44
N LEU A 156 -15.33 -0.13 -22.43
CA LEU A 156 -15.39 0.41 -21.06
C LEU A 156 -14.65 1.76 -20.98
N ASN A 157 -15.36 2.82 -20.62
CA ASN A 157 -14.87 4.20 -20.55
C ASN A 157 -14.28 4.71 -21.87
N ASP A 158 -14.92 4.41 -22.99
CA ASP A 158 -14.47 4.82 -24.32
C ASP A 158 -15.12 6.14 -24.80
N ASP A 159 -15.82 6.83 -23.90
CA ASP A 159 -16.60 8.04 -24.16
C ASP A 159 -17.83 7.77 -25.08
N TYR A 160 -18.32 6.52 -25.16
CA TYR A 160 -19.58 6.13 -25.82
C TYR A 160 -20.47 5.29 -24.89
N CYS A 161 -21.80 5.41 -25.02
CA CYS A 161 -22.75 4.72 -24.13
C CYS A 161 -23.33 3.48 -24.83
N ASP A 162 -22.72 2.31 -24.60
CA ASP A 162 -23.09 1.02 -25.18
C ASP A 162 -24.04 0.21 -24.29
N CYS A 163 -23.84 0.23 -22.97
CA CYS A 163 -24.74 -0.47 -22.06
C CYS A 163 -26.07 0.28 -21.90
N VAL A 164 -27.18 -0.45 -21.88
CA VAL A 164 -28.51 0.16 -21.66
C VAL A 164 -28.62 0.77 -20.25
N ASP A 165 -27.90 0.20 -19.30
CA ASP A 165 -27.80 0.72 -17.92
C ASP A 165 -26.68 1.75 -17.72
N GLY A 166 -25.89 2.04 -18.76
CA GLY A 166 -24.75 2.96 -18.75
C GLY A 166 -23.58 2.53 -17.85
N SER A 167 -23.55 1.26 -17.45
CA SER A 167 -22.52 0.73 -16.55
C SER A 167 -21.14 0.56 -17.20
N ASP A 168 -21.02 0.76 -18.49
CA ASP A 168 -19.77 0.82 -19.24
C ASP A 168 -19.01 2.15 -19.07
N GLU A 169 -19.71 3.22 -18.71
CA GLU A 169 -19.16 4.57 -18.62
C GLU A 169 -19.19 5.13 -17.18
N PRO A 170 -18.51 4.50 -16.20
CA PRO A 170 -18.45 5.04 -14.84
C PRO A 170 -17.50 6.22 -14.69
N SER A 171 -16.48 6.36 -15.54
CA SER A 171 -15.45 7.40 -15.47
C SER A 171 -15.63 8.50 -16.51
N THR A 172 -16.63 8.44 -17.38
CA THR A 172 -16.84 9.44 -18.43
C THR A 172 -18.20 10.13 -18.29
N ASN A 173 -18.50 11.06 -19.20
CA ASN A 173 -19.77 11.76 -19.29
C ASN A 173 -20.69 11.24 -20.41
N ALA A 174 -20.38 10.09 -21.02
CA ALA A 174 -21.07 9.60 -22.21
C ALA A 174 -22.50 9.08 -21.95
N CYS A 175 -22.76 8.51 -20.77
CA CYS A 175 -24.09 8.04 -20.38
C CYS A 175 -24.84 9.09 -19.52
N PRO A 176 -25.86 9.81 -20.04
CA PRO A 176 -26.40 11.04 -19.43
C PRO A 176 -27.20 10.85 -18.13
N HIS A 177 -27.62 9.63 -17.82
CA HIS A 177 -28.37 9.31 -16.60
C HIS A 177 -27.54 8.56 -15.56
N ASN A 178 -26.24 8.36 -15.83
CA ASN A 178 -25.35 7.68 -14.91
C ASN A 178 -24.87 8.63 -13.80
N LYS A 179 -24.32 8.04 -12.73
CA LYS A 179 -23.77 8.76 -11.59
C LYS A 179 -22.30 8.45 -11.42
N PHE A 180 -21.52 9.49 -11.15
CA PHE A 180 -20.11 9.38 -10.84
C PHE A 180 -19.88 9.47 -9.34
N TYR A 181 -19.12 8.53 -8.77
CA TYR A 181 -18.73 8.53 -7.37
C TYR A 181 -17.45 9.34 -7.13
N CYS A 182 -17.51 10.34 -6.26
CA CYS A 182 -16.34 11.09 -5.83
C CYS A 182 -15.46 10.22 -4.90
N THR A 183 -14.16 10.12 -5.20
CA THR A 183 -13.25 9.10 -4.63
C THR A 183 -13.06 9.27 -3.13
N ALA A 184 -12.77 10.49 -2.69
CA ALA A 184 -12.64 10.88 -1.30
C ALA A 184 -13.88 11.67 -0.84
N ASN A 185 -14.45 11.21 0.26
CA ASN A 185 -15.55 11.84 0.95
C ASN A 185 -15.08 12.18 2.37
N SER A 186 -15.68 13.18 3.05
CA SER A 186 -15.35 13.45 4.46
C SER A 186 -15.52 12.17 5.29
N ALA A 187 -14.74 11.99 6.36
CA ALA A 187 -14.75 10.76 7.17
C ALA A 187 -16.12 10.38 7.77
N ASN A 188 -17.12 11.28 7.72
CA ASN A 188 -18.51 11.07 8.14
C ASN A 188 -19.53 11.36 7.01
N SER A 189 -19.05 11.52 5.77
CA SER A 189 -19.90 11.83 4.61
C SER A 189 -20.56 10.55 4.11
N GLU A 190 -21.85 10.66 3.81
CA GLU A 190 -22.54 9.70 2.96
C GLU A 190 -21.83 9.58 1.60
N GLN A 191 -22.13 8.51 0.85
CA GLN A 191 -21.61 8.32 -0.50
C GLN A 191 -21.98 9.55 -1.36
N HIS A 192 -20.99 10.31 -1.81
CA HIS A 192 -21.23 11.47 -2.65
C HIS A 192 -21.19 11.06 -4.12
N PHE A 193 -22.26 11.39 -4.83
CA PHE A 193 -22.39 11.17 -6.25
C PHE A 193 -22.74 12.47 -6.95
N ILE A 194 -22.20 12.64 -8.15
CA ILE A 194 -22.55 13.71 -9.08
C ILE A 194 -23.14 13.10 -10.35
N SER A 195 -23.75 13.93 -11.19
CA SER A 195 -24.17 13.53 -12.54
C SER A 195 -22.94 13.20 -13.38
N SER A 196 -22.98 12.16 -14.21
CA SER A 196 -21.91 11.86 -15.19
C SER A 196 -21.61 13.05 -16.11
N ALA A 197 -22.62 13.88 -16.42
CA ALA A 197 -22.45 15.09 -17.24
C ALA A 197 -21.44 16.11 -16.69
N LYS A 198 -21.11 16.02 -15.40
CA LYS A 198 -20.14 16.87 -14.69
C LYS A 198 -18.71 16.32 -14.73
N VAL A 199 -18.53 15.14 -15.29
CA VAL A 199 -17.22 14.49 -15.36
C VAL A 199 -16.43 15.11 -16.50
N ASN A 200 -15.26 15.66 -16.18
CA ASN A 200 -14.39 16.38 -17.10
C ASN A 200 -15.09 17.51 -17.89
N ASP A 201 -16.04 18.21 -17.26
CA ASP A 201 -16.71 19.39 -17.84
C ASP A 201 -15.91 20.70 -17.60
N GLY A 202 -14.83 20.59 -16.82
CA GLY A 202 -13.91 21.66 -16.47
C GLY A 202 -14.33 22.47 -15.25
N ILE A 203 -15.25 21.94 -14.46
CA ILE A 203 -15.78 22.51 -13.22
C ILE A 203 -15.60 21.47 -12.10
N CYS A 204 -14.85 21.83 -11.07
CA CYS A 204 -14.67 20.96 -9.91
C CYS A 204 -15.97 20.88 -9.08
N ASP A 205 -16.67 19.77 -9.20
CA ASP A 205 -17.88 19.42 -8.46
C ASP A 205 -17.58 18.49 -7.26
N CYS A 206 -16.63 17.55 -7.39
CA CYS A 206 -16.19 16.76 -6.24
C CYS A 206 -15.27 17.57 -5.32
N CYS A 207 -15.40 17.41 -3.99
CA CYS A 207 -14.52 18.10 -3.05
C CYS A 207 -13.05 17.70 -3.18
N ASP A 208 -12.77 16.50 -3.68
CA ASP A 208 -11.44 15.97 -3.91
C ASP A 208 -10.94 16.22 -5.33
N GLY A 209 -11.80 16.73 -6.22
CA GLY A 209 -11.49 16.96 -7.62
C GLY A 209 -11.42 15.72 -8.50
N SER A 210 -11.92 14.57 -8.03
CA SER A 210 -11.83 13.30 -8.77
C SER A 210 -12.63 13.27 -10.08
N ASP A 211 -13.61 14.15 -10.23
CA ASP A 211 -14.41 14.36 -11.43
C ASP A 211 -13.64 14.99 -12.60
N GLU A 212 -12.55 15.70 -12.32
CA GLU A 212 -11.75 16.44 -13.31
C GLU A 212 -10.36 15.83 -13.54
N TYR A 213 -10.29 14.50 -13.57
CA TYR A 213 -9.04 13.75 -13.66
C TYR A 213 -8.32 13.93 -15.01
N LYS A 214 -9.02 14.31 -16.10
CA LYS A 214 -8.39 14.68 -17.39
C LYS A 214 -7.76 16.09 -17.35
N GLY A 215 -8.05 16.90 -16.33
CA GLY A 215 -7.51 18.26 -16.17
C GLY A 215 -7.96 19.24 -17.26
N LEU A 216 -9.11 18.98 -17.90
CA LEU A 216 -9.62 19.81 -18.99
C LEU A 216 -10.14 21.12 -18.40
N SER A 217 -9.57 22.25 -18.79
CA SER A 217 -10.18 23.54 -18.44
C SER A 217 -11.41 23.76 -19.31
N ALA A 218 -12.54 24.12 -18.69
CA ALA A 218 -13.74 24.46 -19.45
C ALA A 218 -13.38 25.56 -20.49
N PRO A 219 -13.86 25.46 -21.74
CA PRO A 219 -13.62 26.47 -22.78
C PRO A 219 -14.35 27.80 -22.50
N LEU A 220 -14.73 28.06 -21.26
CA LEU A 220 -15.26 29.34 -20.84
C LEU A 220 -14.17 30.39 -21.09
N LYS A 221 -14.33 31.17 -22.17
CA LYS A 221 -13.66 32.46 -22.36
C LYS A 221 -14.19 33.43 -21.30
N LEU A 222 -13.83 33.18 -20.04
CA LEU A 222 -14.11 34.08 -18.94
C LEU A 222 -13.18 35.28 -19.11
N THR A 223 -13.77 36.47 -19.12
CA THR A 223 -13.01 37.71 -18.96
C THR A 223 -12.29 37.69 -17.61
N ASP A 224 -11.17 38.40 -17.47
CA ASP A 224 -10.38 38.36 -16.23
C ASP A 224 -11.18 38.84 -15.00
N SER A 225 -12.15 39.74 -15.20
CA SER A 225 -13.11 40.15 -14.17
C SER A 225 -14.09 39.04 -13.76
N GLN A 226 -14.51 38.17 -14.69
CA GLN A 226 -15.32 36.99 -14.38
C GLN A 226 -14.50 35.93 -13.64
N LYS A 227 -13.22 35.74 -13.99
CA LYS A 227 -12.31 34.84 -13.26
C LYS A 227 -12.08 35.27 -11.81
N GLU A 228 -12.02 36.57 -11.53
CA GLU A 228 -11.86 37.11 -10.17
C GLU A 228 -13.15 37.04 -9.35
N THR A 229 -14.31 37.26 -10.00
CA THR A 229 -15.63 37.06 -9.37
C THR A 229 -15.83 35.57 -9.03
N ILE A 230 -15.49 34.67 -9.95
CA ILE A 230 -15.44 33.21 -9.75
C ILE A 230 -14.26 32.82 -8.85
N LYS A 231 -13.43 33.71 -8.29
CA LYS A 231 -12.44 33.36 -7.24
C LYS A 231 -12.84 33.81 -5.83
N SER A 232 -13.80 34.74 -5.70
CA SER A 232 -14.26 35.32 -4.42
C SER A 232 -15.67 34.93 -3.93
N SER A 233 -16.58 34.40 -4.75
CA SER A 233 -17.88 33.89 -4.31
C SER A 233 -17.74 32.69 -3.34
N LYS A 234 -18.42 32.75 -2.20
CA LYS A 234 -18.55 31.61 -1.27
C LYS A 234 -19.46 30.55 -1.92
N GLY A 235 -18.90 29.75 -2.83
CA GLY A 235 -19.63 28.81 -3.70
C GLY A 235 -19.00 28.61 -5.08
N ILE A 236 -17.67 28.74 -5.19
CA ILE A 236 -16.96 28.77 -6.47
C ILE A 236 -16.63 27.39 -7.00
N VAL A 237 -17.15 27.18 -8.21
CA VAL A 237 -16.64 26.34 -9.29
C VAL A 237 -15.15 26.61 -9.51
N ALA A 238 -14.28 25.77 -8.94
CA ALA A 238 -12.86 25.79 -9.29
C ALA A 238 -12.69 25.18 -10.69
N THR A 239 -11.73 25.67 -11.47
CA THR A 239 -11.29 24.99 -12.69
C THR A 239 -10.10 24.10 -12.37
N PRO A 240 -9.82 23.05 -13.15
CA PRO A 240 -8.66 22.20 -12.93
C PRO A 240 -7.33 22.97 -12.94
N PRO A 241 -6.32 22.59 -12.12
CA PRO A 241 -6.33 21.47 -11.19
C PRO A 241 -7.21 21.75 -9.95
N CYS A 242 -8.07 20.79 -9.61
CA CYS A 242 -9.02 20.91 -8.53
C CYS A 242 -8.30 20.81 -7.16
N PRO A 243 -8.41 21.83 -6.28
CA PRO A 243 -7.87 21.73 -4.94
C PRO A 243 -8.72 20.77 -4.10
N ASN A 244 -8.08 19.91 -3.31
CA ASN A 244 -8.80 19.10 -2.33
C ASN A 244 -9.35 20.01 -1.21
N ARG A 245 -10.68 20.11 -1.15
CA ARG A 245 -11.46 20.89 -0.18
C ARG A 245 -12.32 19.99 0.70
N CYS A 246 -12.10 18.68 0.67
CA CYS A 246 -12.85 17.79 1.53
C CYS A 246 -12.61 18.18 3.00
N PRO A 247 -13.67 18.30 3.82
CA PRO A 247 -13.56 18.63 5.23
C PRO A 247 -12.52 17.73 5.93
N ASN A 248 -11.39 18.33 6.30
CA ASN A 248 -10.40 17.69 7.16
C ASN A 248 -11.02 17.48 8.55
N ARG A 249 -10.73 16.32 9.16
CA ARG A 249 -10.88 16.16 10.61
C ARG A 249 -9.85 17.01 11.33
#